data_AF-A0A2D4LGK4-F1
#
_entry.id   AF-A0A2D4LGK4-F1
#
_cell.length_a   1.000
_cell.length_b   1.000
_cell.length_c   1.000
_cell.angle_alpha   90.00
_cell.angle_beta   90.00
_cell.angle_gamma   90.00
#
_symmetry.space_group_name_H-M   'P 1'
#
loop_
_entity.id
_entity.type
_entity.pdbx_description
1 polymer ?
#
loop_
_entity_poly.entity_id
_entity_poly.type
_entity_poly.pdbx_seq_one_letter_code
_entity_poly.pdbx_strand_id
1 'polypeptide(L)'
;MSPGGGVGGPMKDCEYSQISTHSSSSPMESPHMKKSISKRKWEVFPGRNKFFCNGRIMMARQSGVFYLTLILILVTSGLFFAFDCPYLSEKITPAIPAVGAVLFFFVMGTLLRTSFSDPGVLPRATPEEAADLERQIGNTEDIANGSSTGGYRPPPRTKEIIINGQAIKLKYCFTCKIFRPPRASHCSLCDNCVERFDHHCPWVGNCVGKRNYRFFYMFILSLSFLTVFIFAFVITHIIHRTQKTGFLTALKDSPASVLEAVVCFFSVWSIVGLSGFHTYLISSNQTTNEDIKGSWSNKRGKENFNPYSYGNICANCCSALCGPISPSLIDRRGFIQPDTPQPAASSNGITMYGATQSQSNMVGTIP
;
A
#
# COMPACT_ATOMS: atom_id res chain seq x y z
N MET A 1 -42.28 78.09 -13.47
CA MET A 1 -41.93 79.50 -13.65
C MET A 1 -40.41 79.59 -13.70
N SER A 2 -39.88 79.94 -14.88
CA SER A 2 -38.46 80.05 -15.26
C SER A 2 -37.78 81.29 -14.60
N PRO A 3 -36.54 81.72 -14.97
CA PRO A 3 -35.50 81.14 -15.85
C PRO A 3 -34.03 81.30 -15.36
N GLY A 4 -33.09 80.63 -16.03
CA GLY A 4 -31.91 81.25 -16.67
C GLY A 4 -30.64 81.19 -15.81
N GLY A 5 -29.40 81.02 -16.30
CA GLY A 5 -28.80 80.94 -17.64
C GLY A 5 -27.30 81.28 -17.46
N GLY A 6 -26.41 80.77 -18.32
CA GLY A 6 -25.14 81.46 -18.64
C GLY A 6 -23.81 80.94 -18.07
N VAL A 7 -23.12 80.10 -18.87
CA VAL A 7 -21.74 80.22 -19.40
C VAL A 7 -20.59 80.80 -18.54
N GLY A 8 -19.46 80.06 -18.49
CA GLY A 8 -18.10 80.65 -18.58
C GLY A 8 -17.05 80.14 -17.59
N GLY A 9 -16.06 79.35 -18.05
CA GLY A 9 -14.80 79.09 -17.32
C GLY A 9 -13.88 80.33 -17.26
N PRO A 10 -12.65 80.29 -16.68
CA PRO A 10 -11.67 79.20 -16.80
C PRO A 10 -10.82 78.86 -15.54
N MET A 11 -9.90 77.91 -15.78
CA MET A 11 -8.75 77.36 -15.03
C MET A 11 -7.95 78.32 -14.12
N LYS A 12 -7.64 77.86 -12.91
CA LYS A 12 -6.34 77.36 -12.36
C LYS A 12 -5.48 78.48 -11.78
N ASP A 13 -5.06 78.30 -10.52
CA ASP A 13 -3.65 78.09 -10.20
C ASP A 13 -3.50 77.45 -8.82
N CYS A 14 -2.53 76.55 -8.72
CA CYS A 14 -2.21 75.73 -7.56
C CYS A 14 -1.02 76.37 -6.85
N GLU A 15 -1.17 76.74 -5.58
CA GLU A 15 0.00 77.00 -4.71
C GLU A 15 -0.27 76.48 -3.30
N TYR A 16 0.76 75.86 -2.73
CA TYR A 16 0.71 74.90 -1.63
C TYR A 16 1.28 75.51 -0.35
N SER A 17 0.51 75.55 0.74
CA SER A 17 0.98 75.29 2.10
C SER A 17 -0.10 75.53 3.15
N GLN A 18 -0.38 74.52 3.97
CA GLN A 18 0.00 74.52 5.39
C GLN A 18 -0.34 73.15 6.01
N ILE A 19 0.66 72.52 6.62
CA ILE A 19 0.52 71.31 7.45
C ILE A 19 0.62 71.73 8.91
N SER A 20 -0.33 71.32 9.74
CA SER A 20 -0.14 70.61 11.04
C SER A 20 -1.43 70.65 11.86
N THR A 21 -2.15 69.52 11.96
CA THR A 21 -2.12 68.47 13.01
C THR A 21 -3.38 68.58 13.87
N HIS A 22 -4.26 67.58 13.81
CA HIS A 22 -4.72 66.84 15.00
C HIS A 22 -5.63 65.65 14.65
N SER A 23 -5.13 64.46 15.00
CA SER A 23 -5.83 63.24 15.45
C SER A 23 -6.96 62.64 14.61
N SER A 24 -6.56 61.61 13.85
CA SER A 24 -7.39 60.56 13.25
C SER A 24 -8.01 59.62 14.30
N SER A 25 -9.32 59.36 14.20
CA SER A 25 -9.93 58.12 14.70
C SER A 25 -10.78 57.50 13.57
N SER A 26 -10.23 56.46 12.93
CA SER A 26 -10.97 55.62 11.99
C SER A 26 -11.64 54.46 12.76
N PRO A 27 -12.83 54.00 12.38
CA PRO A 27 -13.47 52.86 13.02
C PRO A 27 -12.71 51.56 12.70
N MET A 28 -12.56 50.70 13.70
CA MET A 28 -11.98 49.36 13.59
C MET A 28 -12.67 48.52 12.50
N GLU A 29 -11.90 48.12 11.49
CA GLU A 29 -12.26 47.04 10.58
C GLU A 29 -12.31 45.71 11.35
N SER A 30 -13.43 45.00 11.26
CA SER A 30 -13.57 43.65 11.82
C SER A 30 -12.59 42.69 11.12
N PRO A 31 -11.89 41.78 11.83
CA PRO A 31 -11.03 40.83 11.18
C PRO A 31 -11.88 39.86 10.35
N HIS A 32 -11.70 39.89 9.04
CA HIS A 32 -12.17 38.84 8.14
C HIS A 32 -11.77 37.47 8.71
N MET A 33 -12.73 36.72 9.24
CA MET A 33 -12.53 35.31 9.52
C MET A 33 -12.18 34.62 8.21
N LYS A 34 -10.88 34.36 7.98
CA LYS A 34 -10.44 33.37 6.99
C LYS A 34 -11.14 32.07 7.37
N LYS A 35 -12.15 31.64 6.60
CA LYS A 35 -12.72 30.30 6.71
C LYS A 35 -11.55 29.31 6.59
N SER A 36 -11.15 28.73 7.71
CA SER A 36 -10.20 27.62 7.74
C SER A 36 -10.78 26.52 6.85
N ILE A 37 -10.15 26.28 5.70
CA ILE A 37 -10.57 25.20 4.81
C ILE A 37 -10.31 23.91 5.58
N SER A 38 -11.39 23.25 6.00
CA SER A 38 -11.31 21.99 6.74
C SER A 38 -10.66 20.93 5.85
N LYS A 39 -9.41 20.59 6.16
CA LYS A 39 -8.63 19.57 5.45
C LYS A 39 -9.09 18.18 5.84
N ARG A 40 -9.05 17.25 4.89
CA ARG A 40 -9.33 15.83 5.12
C ARG A 40 -8.08 15.14 5.68
N LYS A 41 -8.26 14.16 6.56
CA LYS A 41 -7.15 13.40 7.17
C LYS A 41 -6.26 12.68 6.14
N TRP A 42 -6.82 12.24 5.00
CA TRP A 42 -6.03 11.61 3.93
C TRP A 42 -5.07 12.57 3.22
N GLU A 43 -5.33 13.87 3.23
CA GLU A 43 -4.49 14.89 2.56
C GLU A 43 -3.18 15.14 3.32
N VAL A 44 -3.18 14.87 4.63
CA VAL A 44 -2.02 15.02 5.53
C VAL A 44 -1.57 13.68 6.09
N PHE A 45 -1.96 12.59 5.44
CA PHE A 45 -1.66 11.26 5.94
C PHE A 45 -0.13 11.06 6.04
N PRO A 46 0.38 10.64 7.21
CA PRO A 46 1.82 10.71 7.47
C PRO A 46 2.64 9.64 6.74
N GLY A 47 1.99 8.59 6.22
CA GLY A 47 2.64 7.55 5.41
C GLY A 47 2.79 7.93 3.94
N ARG A 48 3.46 7.08 3.17
CA ARG A 48 3.77 7.32 1.74
C ARG A 48 2.67 6.85 0.79
N ASN A 49 1.49 6.49 1.29
CA ASN A 49 0.39 6.03 0.46
C ASN A 49 -0.18 7.15 -0.42
N LYS A 50 -0.63 6.80 -1.63
CA LYS A 50 -1.38 7.68 -2.51
C LYS A 50 -2.88 7.45 -2.29
N PHE A 51 -3.64 8.54 -2.29
CA PHE A 51 -5.08 8.52 -2.12
C PHE A 51 -5.78 9.10 -3.35
N PHE A 52 -6.87 8.47 -3.75
CA PHE A 52 -7.71 8.92 -4.86
C PHE A 52 -9.20 8.85 -4.48
N CYS A 53 -10.05 9.48 -5.29
CA CYS A 53 -11.50 9.47 -5.12
C CYS A 53 -11.94 9.92 -3.72
N ASN A 54 -11.42 11.07 -3.25
CA ASN A 54 -11.70 11.62 -1.92
C ASN A 54 -11.39 10.63 -0.78
N GLY A 55 -10.18 10.05 -0.82
CA GLY A 55 -9.68 9.13 0.20
C GLY A 55 -10.27 7.71 0.17
N ARG A 56 -11.08 7.35 -0.84
CA ARG A 56 -11.66 6.00 -0.95
C ARG A 56 -10.62 4.98 -1.39
N ILE A 57 -9.82 5.32 -2.40
CA ILE A 57 -8.75 4.49 -2.93
C ILE A 57 -7.47 4.81 -2.16
N MET A 58 -6.77 3.77 -1.72
CA MET A 58 -5.46 3.85 -1.08
C MET A 58 -4.53 2.87 -1.75
N MET A 59 -3.38 3.36 -2.24
CA MET A 59 -2.35 2.55 -2.89
C MET A 59 -0.98 2.90 -2.34
N ALA A 60 0.03 2.07 -2.59
CA ALA A 60 1.41 2.43 -2.32
C ALA A 60 1.92 3.53 -3.27
N ARG A 61 3.02 4.18 -2.90
CA ARG A 61 3.69 5.19 -3.75
C ARG A 61 4.16 4.57 -5.08
N GLN A 62 4.74 3.38 -5.00
CA GLN A 62 5.29 2.61 -6.11
C GLN A 62 4.23 1.65 -6.65
N SER A 63 3.42 2.11 -7.59
CA SER A 63 2.34 1.34 -8.22
C SER A 63 2.62 1.02 -9.71
N GLY A 64 3.87 1.15 -10.16
CA GLY A 64 4.23 0.95 -11.57
C GLY A 64 3.96 -0.48 -12.06
N VAL A 65 4.42 -1.48 -11.28
CA VAL A 65 4.24 -2.90 -11.61
C VAL A 65 2.77 -3.33 -11.60
N PHE A 66 1.92 -2.66 -10.82
CA PHE A 66 0.47 -2.88 -10.86
C PHE A 66 -0.15 -2.58 -12.23
N TYR A 67 0.31 -1.54 -12.92
CA TYR A 67 -0.18 -1.25 -14.27
C TYR A 67 0.26 -2.32 -15.27
N LEU A 68 1.45 -2.91 -15.08
CA LEU A 68 1.87 -4.07 -15.88
C LEU A 68 0.94 -5.27 -15.64
N THR A 69 0.59 -5.59 -14.40
CA THR A 69 -0.40 -6.64 -14.09
C THR A 69 -1.75 -6.36 -14.77
N LEU A 70 -2.23 -5.12 -14.69
CA LEU A 70 -3.49 -4.72 -15.31
C LEU A 70 -3.45 -4.90 -16.83
N ILE A 71 -2.40 -4.43 -17.49
CA ILE A 71 -2.21 -4.56 -18.94
C ILE A 71 -2.13 -6.03 -19.34
N LEU A 72 -1.35 -6.85 -18.64
CA LEU A 72 -1.23 -8.28 -18.95
C LEU A 72 -2.59 -8.98 -18.89
N ILE A 73 -3.37 -8.76 -17.81
CA ILE A 73 -4.69 -9.39 -17.67
C ILE A 73 -5.65 -8.90 -18.75
N LEU A 74 -5.71 -7.58 -19.01
CA LEU A 74 -6.62 -6.99 -19.99
C LEU A 74 -6.27 -7.40 -21.42
N VAL A 75 -5.00 -7.37 -21.80
CA VAL A 75 -4.56 -7.71 -23.15
C VAL A 75 -4.72 -9.21 -23.39
N THR A 76 -4.23 -10.07 -22.49
CA THR A 76 -4.38 -11.52 -22.66
C THR A 76 -5.86 -11.93 -22.71
N SER A 77 -6.70 -11.41 -21.81
CA SER A 77 -8.14 -11.74 -21.86
C SER A 77 -8.82 -11.13 -23.10
N GLY A 78 -8.44 -9.91 -23.49
CA GLY A 78 -8.99 -9.23 -24.66
C GLY A 78 -8.67 -9.95 -25.96
N LEU A 79 -7.43 -10.44 -26.13
CA LEU A 79 -7.04 -11.28 -27.27
C LEU A 79 -7.86 -12.58 -27.28
N PHE A 80 -7.96 -13.26 -26.13
CA PHE A 80 -8.72 -14.51 -26.01
C PHE A 80 -10.19 -14.34 -26.42
N PHE A 81 -10.85 -13.26 -25.96
CA PHE A 81 -12.24 -12.99 -26.33
C PHE A 81 -12.40 -12.57 -27.80
N ALA A 82 -11.42 -11.87 -28.36
CA ALA A 82 -11.50 -11.37 -29.73
C ALA A 82 -11.17 -12.44 -30.78
N PHE A 83 -10.20 -13.30 -30.52
CA PHE A 83 -9.64 -14.20 -31.54
C PHE A 83 -9.96 -15.68 -31.31
N ASP A 84 -9.90 -16.19 -30.07
CA ASP A 84 -10.16 -17.61 -29.79
C ASP A 84 -11.64 -17.89 -29.54
N CYS A 85 -12.30 -17.04 -28.75
CA CYS A 85 -13.69 -17.27 -28.33
C CYS A 85 -14.70 -17.39 -29.48
N PRO A 86 -14.65 -16.59 -30.57
CA PRO A 86 -15.58 -16.77 -31.69
C PRO A 86 -15.48 -18.17 -32.29
N TYR A 87 -14.26 -18.65 -32.51
CA TYR A 87 -14.00 -19.99 -33.03
C TYR A 87 -14.46 -21.09 -32.06
N LEU A 88 -14.07 -20.98 -30.80
CA LEU A 88 -14.38 -21.97 -29.77
C LEU A 88 -15.88 -22.03 -29.46
N SER A 89 -16.58 -20.90 -29.52
CA SER A 89 -18.02 -20.81 -29.34
C SER A 89 -18.77 -21.55 -30.45
N GLU A 90 -18.36 -21.38 -31.70
CA GLU A 90 -18.98 -22.04 -32.85
C GLU A 90 -18.65 -23.53 -32.97
N LYS A 91 -17.41 -23.92 -32.63
CA LYS A 91 -16.92 -25.29 -32.85
C LYS A 91 -16.99 -26.20 -31.65
N ILE A 92 -17.10 -25.66 -30.43
CA ILE A 92 -17.11 -26.44 -29.19
C ILE A 92 -18.35 -26.10 -28.37
N THR A 93 -18.42 -24.91 -27.77
CA THR A 93 -19.57 -24.50 -26.96
C THR A 93 -19.55 -23.00 -26.63
N PRO A 94 -20.72 -22.32 -26.65
CA PRO A 94 -20.83 -20.92 -26.19
C PRO A 94 -20.62 -20.76 -24.68
N ALA A 95 -20.52 -21.84 -23.90
CA ALA A 95 -20.21 -21.77 -22.49
C ALA A 95 -18.77 -21.26 -22.21
N ILE A 96 -17.83 -21.46 -23.15
CA ILE A 96 -16.42 -21.04 -22.99
C ILE A 96 -16.30 -19.52 -22.77
N PRO A 97 -16.79 -18.65 -23.67
CA PRO A 97 -16.72 -17.21 -23.43
C PRO A 97 -17.50 -16.76 -22.19
N ALA A 98 -18.62 -17.43 -21.86
CA ALA A 98 -19.39 -17.10 -20.65
C ALA A 98 -18.60 -17.37 -19.36
N VAL A 99 -17.99 -18.56 -19.23
CA VAL A 99 -17.15 -18.92 -18.09
C VAL A 99 -15.90 -18.02 -18.03
N GLY A 100 -15.26 -17.80 -19.18
CA GLY A 100 -14.12 -16.89 -19.29
C GLY A 100 -14.45 -15.49 -18.78
N ALA A 101 -15.62 -14.94 -19.16
CA ALA A 101 -16.05 -13.60 -18.74
C ALA A 101 -16.29 -13.52 -17.23
N VAL A 102 -16.94 -14.53 -16.65
CA VAL A 102 -17.16 -14.61 -15.19
C VAL A 102 -15.82 -14.63 -14.44
N LEU A 103 -14.87 -15.47 -14.88
CA LEU A 103 -13.53 -15.52 -14.29
C LEU A 103 -12.80 -14.18 -14.42
N PHE A 104 -12.84 -13.56 -15.61
CA PHE A 104 -12.20 -12.26 -15.85
C PHE A 104 -12.73 -11.17 -14.90
N PHE A 105 -14.06 -11.00 -14.80
CA PHE A 105 -14.63 -9.98 -13.93
C PHE A 105 -14.35 -10.26 -12.45
N PHE A 106 -14.32 -11.53 -12.04
CA PHE A 106 -13.96 -11.91 -10.68
C PHE A 106 -12.49 -11.61 -10.36
N VAL A 107 -11.56 -11.95 -11.26
CA VAL A 107 -10.13 -11.61 -11.15
C VAL A 107 -9.94 -10.09 -11.08
N MET A 108 -10.58 -9.34 -11.97
CA MET A 108 -10.51 -7.88 -11.97
C MET A 108 -11.07 -7.28 -10.66
N GLY A 109 -12.22 -7.76 -10.20
CA GLY A 109 -12.83 -7.29 -8.95
C GLY A 109 -11.94 -7.54 -7.74
N THR A 110 -11.35 -8.73 -7.62
CA THR A 110 -10.47 -9.12 -6.51
C THR A 110 -9.11 -8.41 -6.56
N LEU A 111 -8.52 -8.22 -7.75
CA LEU A 111 -7.32 -7.40 -7.95
C LEU A 111 -7.56 -5.97 -7.46
N LEU A 112 -8.56 -5.28 -8.02
CA LEU A 112 -8.85 -3.89 -7.68
C LEU A 112 -9.20 -3.74 -6.20
N ARG A 113 -9.94 -4.70 -5.63
CA ARG A 113 -10.26 -4.70 -4.20
C ARG A 113 -9.01 -4.84 -3.34
N THR A 114 -8.06 -5.67 -3.74
CA THR A 114 -6.78 -5.81 -3.03
C THR A 114 -5.95 -4.54 -3.13
N SER A 115 -5.80 -4.02 -4.35
CA SER A 115 -4.97 -2.86 -4.69
C SER A 115 -5.45 -1.57 -4.05
N PHE A 116 -6.76 -1.30 -4.07
CA PHE A 116 -7.32 0.00 -3.70
C PHE A 116 -7.79 0.11 -2.25
N SER A 117 -7.59 -0.93 -1.45
CA SER A 117 -8.04 -0.98 -0.05
C SER A 117 -6.96 -0.56 0.94
N ASP A 118 -7.41 -0.11 2.12
CA ASP A 118 -6.56 -0.07 3.31
C ASP A 118 -6.17 -1.51 3.70
N PRO A 119 -4.88 -1.87 3.73
CA PRO A 119 -4.40 -3.22 4.07
C PRO A 119 -4.53 -3.56 5.57
N GLY A 120 -4.85 -2.58 6.42
CA GLY A 120 -4.82 -2.70 7.87
C GLY A 120 -3.78 -1.77 8.49
N VAL A 121 -3.67 -0.53 8.01
CA VAL A 121 -2.72 0.43 8.58
C VAL A 121 -3.09 0.77 10.02
N LEU A 122 -2.09 0.69 10.90
CA LEU A 122 -2.20 1.10 12.28
C LEU A 122 -1.97 2.62 12.40
N PRO A 123 -2.78 3.35 13.20
CA PRO A 123 -2.52 4.75 13.48
C PRO A 123 -1.16 4.92 14.16
N ARG A 124 -0.48 6.03 13.86
CA ARG A 124 0.72 6.43 14.60
C ARG A 124 0.29 6.91 15.98
N ALA A 125 1.15 6.73 16.99
CA ALA A 125 0.88 7.29 18.32
C ALA A 125 0.77 8.81 18.23
N THR A 126 -0.16 9.36 19.01
CA THR A 126 -0.22 10.80 19.26
C THR A 126 1.07 11.28 19.94
N PRO A 127 1.39 12.59 19.88
CA PRO A 127 2.58 13.12 20.55
C PRO A 127 2.63 12.79 22.05
N GLU A 128 1.47 12.81 22.72
CA GLU A 128 1.33 12.47 24.13
C GLU A 128 1.61 10.98 24.38
N GLU A 129 0.94 10.09 23.65
CA GLU A 129 1.19 8.64 23.73
C GLU A 129 2.65 8.28 23.42
N ALA A 130 3.25 8.94 22.42
CA ALA A 130 4.65 8.73 22.06
C ALA A 130 5.60 9.17 23.19
N ALA A 131 5.35 10.32 23.80
CA ALA A 131 6.14 10.82 24.92
C ALA A 131 6.03 9.90 26.14
N ASP A 132 4.83 9.41 26.44
CA ASP A 132 4.62 8.49 27.56
C ASP A 132 5.27 7.13 27.31
N LEU A 133 5.19 6.60 26.09
CA LEU A 133 5.90 5.38 25.71
C LEU A 133 7.42 5.56 25.80
N GLU A 134 7.96 6.69 25.37
CA GLU A 134 9.39 7.00 25.48
C GLU A 134 9.84 7.14 26.93
N ARG A 135 9.04 7.77 27.81
CA ARG A 135 9.29 7.80 29.26
C ARG A 135 9.28 6.42 29.88
N GLN A 136 8.30 5.57 29.54
CA GLN A 136 8.25 4.20 30.07
C GLN A 136 9.46 3.36 29.64
N ILE A 137 9.90 3.53 28.39
CA ILE A 137 11.12 2.89 27.88
C ILE A 137 12.33 3.41 28.68
N GLY A 138 12.48 4.73 28.83
CA GLY A 138 13.57 5.36 29.60
C GLY A 138 13.60 4.94 31.07
N ASN A 139 12.48 4.91 31.77
CA ASN A 139 12.45 4.45 33.16
C ASN A 139 12.87 2.98 33.30
N THR A 140 12.57 2.15 32.29
CA THR A 140 13.06 0.76 32.24
C THR A 140 14.58 0.71 32.00
N GLU A 141 15.16 1.69 31.29
CA GLU A 141 16.62 1.87 31.13
C GLU A 141 17.29 2.11 32.49
N ASP A 142 16.74 3.02 33.30
CA ASP A 142 17.31 3.40 34.59
C ASP A 142 17.30 2.23 35.58
N ILE A 143 16.21 1.46 35.63
CA ILE A 143 16.11 0.27 36.49
C ILE A 143 17.08 -0.83 36.05
N ALA A 144 17.23 -1.06 34.74
CA ALA A 144 18.15 -2.08 34.22
C ALA A 144 19.63 -1.70 34.43
N ASN A 145 19.95 -0.41 34.42
CA ASN A 145 21.31 0.10 34.62
C ASN A 145 21.67 0.38 36.10
N GLY A 146 20.69 0.37 37.00
CA GLY A 146 20.86 0.61 38.45
C GLY A 146 21.54 -0.52 39.23
N SER A 147 21.94 -1.61 38.57
CA SER A 147 22.69 -2.71 39.19
C SER A 147 23.99 -2.99 38.43
N SER A 148 25.08 -2.42 38.96
CA SER A 148 26.50 -2.79 38.74
C SER A 148 27.16 -2.51 37.37
N THR A 149 28.16 -1.62 37.43
CA THR A 149 29.49 -1.70 36.78
C THR A 149 29.59 -2.35 35.39
N GLY A 150 29.79 -1.51 34.36
CA GLY A 150 30.56 -1.88 33.18
C GLY A 150 29.77 -2.49 32.02
N GLY A 151 29.16 -1.62 31.22
CA GLY A 151 28.70 -1.96 29.86
C GLY A 151 27.34 -1.34 29.55
N TYR A 152 27.32 -0.27 28.76
CA TYR A 152 26.09 0.29 28.20
C TYR A 152 25.39 -0.79 27.36
N ARG A 153 24.31 -1.38 27.87
CA ARG A 153 23.39 -2.20 27.09
C ARG A 153 22.14 -1.36 26.83
N PRO A 154 21.85 -0.94 25.58
CA PRO A 154 20.59 -0.26 25.30
C PRO A 154 19.43 -1.19 25.70
N PRO A 155 18.34 -0.63 26.24
CA PRO A 155 17.26 -1.45 26.80
C PRO A 155 16.61 -2.29 25.70
N PRO A 156 15.95 -3.39 26.09
CA PRO A 156 15.08 -4.11 25.18
C PRO A 156 13.90 -3.18 24.81
N ARG A 157 13.95 -2.56 23.63
CA ARG A 157 12.80 -1.86 22.99
C ARG A 157 11.78 -2.86 22.45
N THR A 158 11.48 -3.82 23.31
CA THR A 158 10.69 -5.00 23.02
C THR A 158 9.90 -5.36 24.26
N LYS A 159 8.61 -5.62 24.07
CA LYS A 159 7.69 -6.02 25.13
C LYS A 159 7.27 -7.45 24.87
N GLU A 160 7.25 -8.30 25.89
CA GLU A 160 6.74 -9.66 25.76
C GLU A 160 5.28 -9.73 26.22
N ILE A 161 4.48 -10.48 25.47
CA ILE A 161 3.10 -10.80 25.82
C ILE A 161 2.88 -12.30 25.60
N ILE A 162 1.89 -12.89 26.27
CA ILE A 162 1.55 -14.31 26.08
C ILE A 162 0.28 -14.41 25.25
N ILE A 163 0.29 -15.24 24.21
CA ILE A 163 -0.88 -15.54 23.37
C ILE A 163 -1.02 -17.06 23.31
N ASN A 164 -2.15 -17.58 23.81
CA ASN A 164 -2.44 -19.03 23.83
C ASN A 164 -1.26 -19.86 24.40
N GLY A 165 -0.61 -19.38 25.46
CA GLY A 165 0.53 -20.04 26.10
C GLY A 165 1.90 -19.80 25.43
N GLN A 166 1.95 -19.15 24.26
CA GLN A 166 3.19 -18.81 23.57
C GLN A 166 3.65 -17.38 23.91
N ALA A 167 4.90 -17.21 24.32
CA ALA A 167 5.50 -15.89 24.52
C ALA A 167 5.82 -15.22 23.17
N ILE A 168 5.31 -14.01 22.96
CA ILE A 168 5.43 -13.20 21.75
C ILE A 168 6.13 -11.88 22.06
N LYS A 169 7.26 -11.67 21.38
CA LYS A 169 8.06 -10.46 21.48
C LYS A 169 7.57 -9.37 20.52
N LEU A 170 6.94 -8.34 21.06
CA LEU A 170 6.56 -7.12 20.37
C LEU A 170 7.79 -6.23 20.16
N LYS A 171 7.88 -5.59 19.00
CA LYS A 171 8.98 -4.66 18.67
C LYS A 171 8.44 -3.24 18.61
N TYR A 172 9.16 -2.30 19.19
CA TYR A 172 8.86 -0.88 19.05
C TYR A 172 9.14 -0.38 17.62
N CYS A 173 8.28 0.49 17.11
CA CYS A 173 8.45 1.13 15.81
C CYS A 173 8.80 2.60 15.98
N PHE A 174 10.02 2.99 15.61
CA PHE A 174 10.46 4.39 15.72
C PHE A 174 9.68 5.37 14.84
N THR A 175 9.24 4.94 13.66
CA THR A 175 8.51 5.82 12.75
C THR A 175 7.06 6.07 13.17
N CYS A 176 6.38 5.01 13.64
CA CYS A 176 4.98 5.09 14.03
C CYS A 176 4.78 5.34 15.53
N LYS A 177 5.88 5.31 16.31
CA LYS A 177 5.92 5.50 17.76
C LYS A 177 4.99 4.58 18.56
N ILE A 178 4.87 3.33 18.12
CA ILE A 178 4.03 2.31 18.76
C ILE A 178 4.84 1.03 19.02
N PHE A 179 4.48 0.29 20.07
CA PHE A 179 4.78 -1.14 20.12
C PHE A 179 3.89 -1.85 19.10
N ARG A 180 4.52 -2.48 18.10
CA ARG A 180 3.78 -3.16 17.03
C ARG A 180 2.95 -4.28 17.65
N PRO A 181 1.61 -4.30 17.44
CA PRO A 181 0.78 -5.42 17.85
C PRO A 181 1.30 -6.74 17.26
N PRO A 182 0.88 -7.88 17.83
CA PRO A 182 1.26 -9.18 17.30
C PRO A 182 1.01 -9.30 15.80
N ARG A 183 1.95 -9.92 15.08
CA ARG A 183 1.90 -10.12 13.63
C ARG A 183 1.94 -8.81 12.79
N ALA A 184 1.99 -7.63 13.41
CA ALA A 184 2.15 -6.38 12.69
C ALA A 184 3.62 -6.14 12.31
N SER A 185 3.86 -5.50 11.18
CA SER A 185 5.21 -5.09 10.76
C SER A 185 5.17 -3.74 10.05
N HIS A 186 6.27 -3.00 10.16
CA HIS A 186 6.43 -1.73 9.46
C HIS A 186 6.92 -1.98 8.04
N CYS A 187 6.20 -1.47 7.05
CA CYS A 187 6.63 -1.44 5.67
C CYS A 187 7.26 -0.07 5.36
N SER A 188 8.55 -0.04 5.07
CA SER A 188 9.29 1.19 4.75
C SER A 188 8.86 1.83 3.42
N LEU A 189 8.35 1.03 2.48
CA LEU A 189 7.86 1.52 1.19
C LEU A 189 6.57 2.32 1.33
N CYS A 190 5.63 1.82 2.14
CA CYS A 190 4.39 2.53 2.48
C CYS A 190 4.55 3.49 3.65
N ASP A 191 5.63 3.38 4.42
CA ASP A 191 5.92 4.13 5.65
C ASP A 191 4.82 4.01 6.72
N ASN A 192 4.34 2.79 6.93
CA ASN A 192 3.26 2.49 7.87
C ASN A 192 3.46 1.12 8.52
N CYS A 193 3.01 0.99 9.78
CA CYS A 193 2.78 -0.32 10.37
C CYS A 193 1.46 -0.88 9.84
N VAL A 194 1.49 -2.14 9.40
CA VAL A 194 0.31 -2.85 8.88
C VAL A 194 0.02 -4.04 9.79
N GLU A 195 -1.24 -4.18 10.19
CA GLU A 195 -1.73 -5.27 11.01
C GLU A 195 -1.74 -6.59 10.22
N ARG A 196 -1.33 -7.69 10.87
CA ARG A 196 -1.13 -9.01 10.23
C ARG A 196 -0.43 -8.86 8.87
N PHE A 197 0.71 -8.18 8.89
CA PHE A 197 1.47 -7.87 7.68
C PHE A 197 1.93 -9.16 7.02
N ASP A 198 1.59 -9.30 5.74
CA ASP A 198 2.03 -10.43 4.94
C ASP A 198 3.27 -10.04 4.12
N HIS A 199 3.10 -9.10 3.19
CA HIS A 199 4.21 -8.55 2.41
C HIS A 199 3.81 -7.23 1.74
N HIS A 200 4.79 -6.56 1.15
CA HIS A 200 4.54 -5.50 0.18
C HIS A 200 4.56 -6.10 -1.22
N CYS A 201 3.50 -5.91 -1.99
CA CYS A 201 3.35 -6.54 -3.30
C CYS A 201 3.36 -5.47 -4.41
N PRO A 202 4.44 -5.40 -5.22
CA PRO A 202 4.49 -4.47 -6.35
C PRO A 202 3.40 -4.74 -7.40
N TRP A 203 3.06 -6.02 -7.62
CA TRP A 203 2.07 -6.47 -8.61
C TRP A 203 0.64 -6.01 -8.29
N VAL A 204 0.28 -5.88 -7.02
CA VAL A 204 -0.99 -5.26 -6.62
C VAL A 204 -0.85 -3.77 -6.29
N GLY A 205 0.38 -3.23 -6.28
CA GLY A 205 0.66 -1.83 -6.01
C GLY A 205 0.32 -1.40 -4.58
N ASN A 206 0.35 -2.32 -3.62
CA ASN A 206 -0.01 -2.06 -2.23
C ASN A 206 0.59 -3.11 -1.27
N CYS A 207 0.52 -2.85 0.03
CA CYS A 207 0.75 -3.89 1.03
C CYS A 207 -0.40 -4.91 1.04
N VAL A 208 -0.07 -6.15 1.36
CA VAL A 208 -1.02 -7.20 1.71
C VAL A 208 -0.96 -7.40 3.22
N GLY A 209 -2.10 -7.26 3.88
CA GLY A 209 -2.24 -7.36 5.33
C GLY A 209 -3.65 -7.79 5.73
N LYS A 210 -3.99 -7.65 7.02
CA LYS A 210 -5.23 -8.19 7.61
C LYS A 210 -6.50 -7.90 6.81
N ARG A 211 -6.67 -6.68 6.32
CA ARG A 211 -7.93 -6.21 5.73
C ARG A 211 -8.10 -6.59 4.25
N ASN A 212 -7.00 -6.86 3.53
CA ASN A 212 -7.05 -7.15 2.10
C ASN A 212 -6.49 -8.53 1.72
N TYR A 213 -5.89 -9.28 2.66
CA TYR A 213 -5.35 -10.62 2.41
C TYR A 213 -6.36 -11.58 1.76
N ARG A 214 -7.62 -11.58 2.21
CA ARG A 214 -8.67 -12.41 1.60
C ARG A 214 -8.84 -12.14 0.11
N PHE A 215 -8.86 -10.87 -0.27
CA PHE A 215 -9.04 -10.48 -1.68
C PHE A 215 -7.78 -10.80 -2.48
N PHE A 216 -6.60 -10.65 -1.88
CA PHE A 216 -5.34 -11.05 -2.50
C PHE A 216 -5.31 -12.55 -2.79
N TYR A 217 -5.72 -13.37 -1.82
CA TYR A 217 -5.81 -14.82 -1.99
C TYR A 217 -6.81 -15.22 -3.08
N MET A 218 -8.01 -14.64 -3.06
CA MET A 218 -9.00 -14.89 -4.11
C MET A 218 -8.52 -14.42 -5.48
N PHE A 219 -7.76 -13.31 -5.55
CA PHE A 219 -7.15 -12.82 -6.77
C PHE A 219 -6.14 -13.82 -7.34
N ILE A 220 -5.14 -14.26 -6.58
CA ILE A 220 -4.13 -15.19 -7.11
C ILE A 220 -4.73 -16.55 -7.49
N LEU A 221 -5.70 -17.03 -6.69
CA LEU A 221 -6.37 -18.31 -6.95
C LEU A 221 -7.22 -18.23 -8.22
N SER A 222 -8.06 -17.21 -8.35
CA SER A 222 -8.88 -17.02 -9.57
C SER A 222 -8.05 -16.66 -10.78
N LEU A 223 -6.95 -15.93 -10.63
CA LEU A 223 -6.00 -15.66 -11.71
C LEU A 223 -5.35 -16.96 -12.18
N SER A 224 -4.99 -17.87 -11.27
CA SER A 224 -4.50 -19.20 -11.63
C SER A 224 -5.50 -19.95 -12.50
N PHE A 225 -6.78 -19.97 -12.07
CA PHE A 225 -7.84 -20.61 -12.85
C PHE A 225 -8.04 -19.94 -14.21
N LEU A 226 -8.07 -18.61 -14.29
CA LEU A 226 -8.21 -17.88 -15.54
C LEU A 226 -7.04 -18.16 -16.49
N THR A 227 -5.79 -18.12 -16.00
CA THR A 227 -4.60 -18.40 -16.81
C THR A 227 -4.57 -19.83 -17.33
N VAL A 228 -4.88 -20.83 -16.47
CA VAL A 228 -4.98 -22.24 -16.90
C VAL A 228 -6.12 -22.42 -17.92
N PHE A 229 -7.26 -21.76 -17.68
CA PHE A 229 -8.42 -21.81 -18.57
C PHE A 229 -8.08 -21.26 -19.96
N ILE A 230 -7.54 -20.03 -20.04
CA ILE A 230 -7.12 -19.42 -21.31
C ILE A 230 -6.07 -20.30 -21.98
N PHE A 231 -5.06 -20.76 -21.25
CA PHE A 231 -4.00 -21.60 -21.81
C PHE A 231 -4.56 -22.88 -22.45
N ALA A 232 -5.42 -23.61 -21.73
CA ALA A 232 -6.02 -24.84 -22.25
C ALA A 232 -6.84 -24.61 -23.52
N PHE A 233 -7.64 -23.54 -23.56
CA PHE A 233 -8.50 -23.25 -24.70
C PHE A 233 -7.77 -22.66 -25.90
N VAL A 234 -6.73 -21.86 -25.68
CA VAL A 234 -5.82 -21.38 -26.73
C VAL A 234 -5.09 -22.56 -27.38
N ILE A 235 -4.56 -23.50 -26.58
CA ILE A 235 -3.94 -24.73 -27.11
C ILE A 235 -4.95 -25.56 -27.90
N THR A 236 -6.18 -25.69 -27.40
CA THR A 236 -7.27 -26.38 -28.10
C THR A 236 -7.59 -25.73 -29.45
N HIS A 237 -7.65 -24.40 -29.51
CA HIS A 237 -7.85 -23.66 -30.76
C HIS A 237 -6.73 -23.94 -31.77
N ILE A 238 -5.46 -23.85 -31.35
CA ILE A 238 -4.28 -24.12 -32.21
C ILE A 238 -4.28 -25.57 -32.71
N ILE A 239 -4.59 -26.56 -31.86
CA ILE A 239 -4.66 -27.97 -32.26
C ILE A 239 -5.75 -28.18 -33.32
N HIS A 240 -6.94 -27.62 -33.11
CA HIS A 240 -8.04 -27.78 -34.06
C HIS A 240 -7.75 -27.10 -35.40
N ARG A 241 -7.09 -25.93 -35.39
CA ARG A 241 -6.59 -25.29 -36.62
C ARG A 241 -5.54 -26.15 -37.31
N THR A 242 -4.60 -26.71 -36.55
CA THR A 242 -3.53 -27.59 -37.05
C THR A 242 -4.09 -28.82 -37.77
N GLN A 243 -5.15 -29.43 -37.24
CA GLN A 243 -5.81 -30.57 -37.88
C GLN A 243 -6.45 -30.23 -39.23
N LYS A 244 -6.82 -28.95 -39.46
CA LYS A 244 -7.47 -28.50 -40.70
C LYS A 244 -6.49 -28.01 -41.76
N THR A 245 -5.48 -27.24 -41.37
CA THR A 245 -4.61 -26.50 -42.31
C THR A 245 -3.14 -26.91 -42.22
N GLY A 246 -2.80 -27.84 -41.34
CA GLY A 246 -1.42 -28.16 -40.97
C GLY A 246 -0.83 -27.18 -39.94
N PHE A 247 0.22 -27.61 -39.24
CA PHE A 247 0.77 -26.92 -38.08
C PHE A 247 1.33 -25.53 -38.41
N LEU A 248 2.21 -25.44 -39.41
CA LEU A 248 2.88 -24.19 -39.74
C LEU A 248 1.90 -23.11 -40.23
N THR A 249 0.88 -23.51 -40.97
CA THR A 249 -0.19 -22.62 -41.44
C THR A 249 -1.07 -22.16 -40.28
N ALA A 250 -1.45 -23.07 -39.38
CA ALA A 250 -2.28 -22.74 -38.21
C ALA A 250 -1.62 -21.68 -37.31
N LEU A 251 -0.30 -21.76 -37.11
CA LEU A 251 0.46 -20.76 -36.34
C LEU A 251 0.50 -19.40 -37.05
N LYS A 252 0.71 -19.38 -38.38
CA LYS A 252 0.75 -18.14 -39.16
C LYS A 252 -0.61 -17.44 -39.21
N ASP A 253 -1.69 -18.22 -39.28
CA ASP A 253 -3.05 -17.71 -39.32
C ASP A 253 -3.56 -17.22 -37.96
N SER A 254 -2.95 -17.67 -36.85
CA SER A 254 -3.42 -17.41 -35.49
C SER A 254 -2.34 -16.77 -34.60
N PRO A 255 -1.71 -15.64 -35.01
CA PRO A 255 -0.59 -15.06 -34.27
C PRO A 255 -0.97 -14.58 -32.85
N ALA A 256 -2.22 -14.15 -32.64
CA ALA A 256 -2.73 -13.78 -31.32
C ALA A 256 -2.73 -14.98 -30.36
N SER A 257 -3.32 -16.10 -30.77
CA SER A 257 -3.34 -17.35 -30.00
C SER A 257 -1.93 -17.85 -29.68
N VAL A 258 -0.97 -17.70 -30.61
CA VAL A 258 0.43 -18.05 -30.35
C VAL A 258 1.05 -17.15 -29.28
N LEU A 259 0.85 -15.84 -29.37
CA LEU A 259 1.32 -14.89 -28.36
C LEU A 259 0.72 -15.21 -26.98
N GLU A 260 -0.57 -15.50 -26.90
CA GLU A 260 -1.25 -15.87 -25.66
C GLU A 260 -0.75 -17.19 -25.09
N ALA A 261 -0.52 -18.20 -25.92
CA ALA A 261 0.06 -19.47 -25.50
C ALA A 261 1.43 -19.26 -24.85
N VAL A 262 2.28 -18.42 -25.44
CA VAL A 262 3.61 -18.08 -24.91
C VAL A 262 3.50 -17.33 -23.57
N VAL A 263 2.66 -16.28 -23.51
CA VAL A 263 2.45 -15.50 -22.28
C VAL A 263 1.91 -16.39 -21.16
N CYS A 264 0.94 -17.24 -21.45
CA CYS A 264 0.36 -18.15 -20.47
C CYS A 264 1.33 -19.23 -20.03
N PHE A 265 2.13 -19.80 -20.94
CA PHE A 265 3.11 -20.83 -20.61
C PHE A 265 4.14 -20.35 -19.58
N PHE A 266 4.67 -19.13 -19.72
CA PHE A 266 5.61 -18.59 -18.73
C PHE A 266 4.91 -18.13 -17.44
N SER A 267 3.67 -17.66 -17.54
CA SER A 267 2.95 -17.12 -16.39
C SER A 267 2.36 -18.21 -15.48
N VAL A 268 1.92 -19.35 -16.05
CA VAL A 268 1.16 -20.37 -15.31
C VAL A 268 1.94 -20.96 -14.14
N TRP A 269 3.22 -21.29 -14.34
CA TRP A 269 4.06 -21.89 -13.30
C TRP A 269 4.23 -20.97 -12.09
N SER A 270 4.46 -19.69 -12.34
CA SER A 270 4.63 -18.68 -11.30
C SER A 270 3.33 -18.44 -10.53
N ILE A 271 2.20 -18.26 -11.24
CA ILE A 271 0.92 -17.91 -10.62
C ILE A 271 0.32 -19.10 -9.86
N VAL A 272 0.40 -20.32 -10.41
CA VAL A 272 -0.06 -21.54 -9.74
C VAL A 272 0.83 -21.85 -8.52
N GLY A 273 2.15 -21.69 -8.65
CA GLY A 273 3.09 -21.86 -7.53
C GLY A 273 2.81 -20.89 -6.39
N LEU A 274 2.58 -19.61 -6.70
CA LEU A 274 2.21 -18.60 -5.70
C LEU A 274 0.89 -18.93 -5.01
N SER A 275 -0.12 -19.38 -5.76
CA SER A 275 -1.41 -19.79 -5.20
C SER A 275 -1.29 -21.02 -4.30
N GLY A 276 -0.46 -21.99 -4.68
CA GLY A 276 -0.13 -23.14 -3.83
C GLY A 276 0.55 -22.72 -2.53
N PHE A 277 1.55 -21.84 -2.61
CA PHE A 277 2.25 -21.32 -1.43
C PHE A 277 1.30 -20.60 -0.46
N HIS A 278 0.44 -19.69 -0.95
CA HIS A 278 -0.52 -19.02 -0.09
C HIS A 278 -1.64 -19.94 0.42
N THR A 279 -1.94 -21.04 -0.30
CA THR A 279 -2.83 -22.10 0.19
C THR A 279 -2.21 -22.87 1.35
N TYR A 280 -0.89 -23.08 1.35
CA TYR A 280 -0.16 -23.60 2.51
C TYR A 280 -0.16 -22.61 3.69
N LEU A 281 0.08 -21.32 3.44
CA LEU A 281 0.09 -20.31 4.50
C LEU A 281 -1.28 -20.15 5.17
N ILE A 282 -2.36 -20.14 4.38
CA ILE A 282 -3.72 -20.02 4.92
C ILE A 282 -4.12 -21.29 5.69
N SER A 283 -3.75 -22.48 5.21
CA SER A 283 -4.03 -23.74 5.90
C SER A 283 -3.29 -23.87 7.24
N SER A 284 -2.15 -23.18 7.38
CA SER A 284 -1.35 -23.14 8.61
C SER A 284 -1.59 -21.89 9.48
N ASN A 285 -2.47 -20.97 9.06
CA ASN A 285 -2.70 -19.65 9.65
C ASN A 285 -1.39 -18.86 9.90
N GLN A 286 -0.52 -18.83 8.90
CA GLN A 286 0.73 -18.08 8.91
C GLN A 286 0.70 -16.98 7.86
N THR A 287 1.46 -15.91 8.08
CA THR A 287 1.76 -14.93 7.03
C THR A 287 3.08 -15.25 6.35
N THR A 288 3.29 -14.78 5.12
CA THR A 288 4.56 -14.91 4.40
C THR A 288 5.73 -14.37 5.24
N ASN A 289 5.53 -13.23 5.90
CA ASN A 289 6.52 -12.62 6.79
C ASN A 289 6.84 -13.48 8.03
N GLU A 290 5.90 -14.28 8.53
CA GLU A 290 6.11 -15.20 9.64
C GLU A 290 6.91 -16.43 9.20
N ASP A 291 6.53 -17.01 8.06
CA ASP A 291 7.15 -18.20 7.46
C ASP A 291 8.61 -17.93 7.05
N ILE A 292 8.88 -16.85 6.32
CA ILE A 292 10.24 -16.47 5.90
C ILE A 292 11.16 -16.23 7.11
N LYS A 293 10.63 -15.69 8.22
CA LYS A 293 11.42 -15.49 9.45
C LYS A 293 11.61 -16.77 10.25
N GLY A 294 10.97 -17.86 9.85
CA GLY A 294 10.90 -19.11 10.60
C GLY A 294 10.30 -18.92 11.99
N SER A 295 9.30 -18.05 12.11
CA SER A 295 8.74 -17.64 13.42
C SER A 295 8.22 -18.84 14.22
N TRP A 296 7.67 -19.83 13.53
CA TRP A 296 7.08 -21.05 14.09
C TRP A 296 7.84 -22.32 13.66
N SER A 297 9.13 -22.19 13.32
CA SER A 297 9.92 -23.35 12.90
C SER A 297 10.26 -24.25 14.09
N ASN A 298 10.10 -25.56 13.91
CA ASN A 298 10.53 -26.59 14.89
C ASN A 298 12.02 -26.49 15.24
N LYS A 299 12.84 -25.86 14.39
CA LYS A 299 14.27 -25.59 14.66
C LYS A 299 14.48 -24.66 15.86
N ARG A 300 13.47 -23.90 16.28
CA ARG A 300 13.51 -23.00 17.44
C ARG A 300 13.16 -23.67 18.77
N GLY A 301 12.93 -24.99 18.77
CA GLY A 301 12.60 -25.78 19.97
C GLY A 301 11.21 -26.38 19.90
N LYS A 302 11.01 -27.52 20.60
CA LYS A 302 9.75 -28.28 20.60
C LYS A 302 8.55 -27.50 21.16
N GLU A 303 8.80 -26.44 21.93
CA GLU A 303 7.76 -25.60 22.55
C GLU A 303 7.37 -24.38 21.70
N ASN A 304 8.03 -24.13 20.57
CA ASN A 304 7.73 -22.97 19.71
C ASN A 304 6.66 -23.33 18.67
N PHE A 305 5.38 -23.34 19.09
CA PHE A 305 4.24 -23.64 18.22
C PHE A 305 3.59 -22.36 17.68
N ASN A 306 2.78 -22.47 16.62
CA ASN A 306 2.00 -21.35 16.08
C ASN A 306 0.75 -21.12 16.96
N PRO A 307 0.69 -20.06 17.79
CA PRO A 307 -0.44 -19.84 18.69
C PRO A 307 -1.69 -19.34 17.97
N TYR A 308 -1.59 -18.99 16.69
CA TYR A 308 -2.72 -18.48 15.90
C TYR A 308 -3.43 -19.57 15.10
N SER A 309 -2.89 -20.80 15.04
CA SER A 309 -3.56 -21.90 14.36
C SER A 309 -4.80 -22.34 15.14
N TYR A 310 -5.89 -22.62 14.42
CA TYR A 310 -7.10 -23.24 14.98
C TYR A 310 -7.01 -24.77 15.02
N GLY A 311 -5.82 -25.35 14.77
CA GLY A 311 -5.57 -26.80 14.86
C GLY A 311 -6.05 -27.63 13.66
N ASN A 312 -6.92 -27.09 12.79
CA ASN A 312 -7.36 -27.75 11.57
C ASN A 312 -7.34 -26.80 10.35
N ILE A 313 -7.04 -27.38 9.18
CA ILE A 313 -6.94 -26.70 7.89
C ILE A 313 -8.25 -25.96 7.56
N CYS A 314 -9.40 -26.63 7.68
CA CYS A 314 -10.69 -26.01 7.35
C CYS A 314 -10.98 -24.81 8.26
N ALA A 315 -10.71 -24.92 9.56
CA ALA A 315 -10.93 -23.83 10.50
C ALA A 315 -10.02 -22.63 10.20
N ASN A 316 -8.75 -22.89 9.86
CA ASN A 316 -7.81 -21.85 9.44
C ASN A 316 -8.27 -21.14 8.15
N CYS A 317 -8.68 -21.91 7.14
CA CYS A 317 -9.23 -21.37 5.88
C CYS A 317 -10.52 -20.58 6.12
N CYS A 318 -11.47 -21.10 6.89
CA CYS A 318 -12.72 -20.41 7.21
C CYS A 318 -12.49 -19.11 7.99
N SER A 319 -11.56 -19.09 8.96
CA SER A 319 -11.22 -17.88 9.69
C SER A 319 -10.67 -16.79 8.77
N ALA A 320 -9.84 -17.17 7.79
CA ALA A 320 -9.23 -16.22 6.86
C ALA A 320 -10.15 -15.78 5.71
N LEU A 321 -11.03 -16.66 5.22
CA LEU A 321 -11.86 -16.42 4.03
C LEU A 321 -13.31 -16.04 4.36
N CYS A 322 -13.90 -16.68 5.37
CA CYS A 322 -15.30 -16.50 5.75
C CYS A 322 -15.49 -15.55 6.94
N GLY A 323 -14.39 -15.14 7.60
CA GLY A 323 -14.44 -14.20 8.71
C GLY A 323 -14.95 -12.79 8.30
N PRO A 324 -15.48 -12.03 9.28
CA PRO A 324 -15.87 -10.64 9.04
C PRO A 324 -14.67 -9.80 8.66
N ILE A 325 -14.88 -8.83 7.75
CA ILE A 325 -13.86 -7.84 7.42
C ILE A 325 -13.65 -6.98 8.67
N SER A 326 -12.44 -6.96 9.23
CA SER A 326 -12.10 -6.07 10.34
C SER A 326 -12.39 -4.61 9.98
N PRO A 327 -12.70 -3.71 10.91
CA PRO A 327 -12.86 -2.27 10.63
C PRO A 327 -11.52 -1.60 10.32
N SER A 328 -11.56 -0.41 9.72
CA SER A 328 -10.33 0.34 9.41
C SER A 328 -9.98 1.14 10.65
N LEU A 329 -8.71 1.09 11.06
CA LEU A 329 -8.23 1.82 12.23
C LEU A 329 -7.80 3.25 11.87
N ILE A 330 -7.91 3.63 10.60
CA ILE A 330 -7.64 4.97 10.11
C ILE A 330 -8.91 5.61 9.53
N ASP A 331 -9.32 6.73 10.11
CA ASP A 331 -10.38 7.55 9.58
C ASP A 331 -9.85 8.48 8.48
N ARG A 332 -9.64 7.94 7.28
CA ARG A 332 -9.05 8.69 6.15
C ARG A 332 -9.92 9.86 5.70
N ARG A 333 -11.24 9.70 5.75
CA ARG A 333 -12.20 10.66 5.17
C ARG A 333 -12.71 11.66 6.19
N GLY A 334 -12.43 11.48 7.49
CA GLY A 334 -12.71 12.49 8.50
C GLY A 334 -11.98 13.80 8.23
N PHE A 335 -12.49 14.84 8.86
CA PHE A 335 -11.86 16.15 8.87
C PHE A 335 -10.82 16.24 9.99
N ILE A 336 -9.79 17.04 9.78
CA ILE A 336 -8.83 17.38 10.83
C ILE A 336 -9.54 18.32 11.81
N GLN A 337 -9.40 18.04 13.12
CA GLN A 337 -9.89 18.98 14.13
C GLN A 337 -8.95 20.20 14.19
N PRO A 338 -9.48 21.43 14.35
CA PRO A 338 -8.69 22.67 14.31
C PRO A 338 -7.48 22.66 15.25
N ASP A 339 -7.59 21.96 16.39
CA ASP A 339 -6.60 21.99 17.48
C ASP A 339 -5.61 20.81 17.42
N THR A 340 -5.61 20.00 16.36
CA THR A 340 -4.67 18.87 16.24
C THR A 340 -3.28 19.38 15.80
N PRO A 341 -2.21 19.20 16.60
CA PRO A 341 -0.86 19.55 16.19
C PRO A 341 -0.48 18.79 14.91
N GLN A 342 -0.15 19.50 13.83
CA GLN A 342 0.30 18.84 12.61
C GLN A 342 1.73 18.33 12.80
N PRO A 343 2.02 17.05 12.54
CA PRO A 343 3.40 16.60 12.46
C PRO A 343 4.09 17.34 11.32
N ALA A 344 5.26 17.93 11.61
CA ALA A 344 6.09 18.58 10.60
C ALA A 344 6.35 17.59 9.45
N ALA A 345 6.22 18.04 8.21
CA ALA A 345 6.57 17.24 7.06
C ALA A 345 8.03 16.78 7.20
N SER A 346 8.28 15.49 7.01
CA SER A 346 9.64 14.95 6.89
C SER A 346 10.36 15.73 5.80
N SER A 347 11.30 16.58 6.17
CA SER A 347 12.26 17.12 5.21
C SER A 347 12.98 15.93 4.59
N ASN A 348 13.10 15.92 3.26
CA ASN A 348 13.98 14.98 2.59
C ASN A 348 15.42 15.40 2.94
N GLY A 349 15.91 14.96 4.09
CA GLY A 349 17.31 15.09 4.48
C GLY A 349 18.16 14.21 3.57
N ILE A 350 18.54 14.73 2.41
CA ILE A 350 19.77 14.30 1.74
C ILE A 350 20.89 14.81 2.63
N THR A 351 21.37 13.98 3.54
CA THR A 351 22.62 14.23 4.25
C THR A 351 23.74 14.09 3.23
N MET A 352 24.10 15.22 2.60
CA MET A 352 25.40 15.40 1.97
C MET A 352 26.45 15.26 3.08
N TYR A 353 27.11 14.10 3.15
CA TYR A 353 28.36 14.01 3.90
C TYR A 353 29.37 14.90 3.19
N GLY A 354 29.69 16.02 3.85
CA GLY A 354 30.70 16.97 3.41
C GLY A 354 32.07 16.30 3.32
N ALA A 355 32.72 16.51 2.18
CA ALA A 355 34.11 16.21 1.97
C ALA A 355 34.98 17.09 2.89
N THR A 356 35.81 16.46 3.71
CA THR A 356 37.00 17.11 4.28
C THR A 356 38.20 16.73 3.43
N GLN A 357 38.73 17.71 2.71
CA GLN A 357 40.04 17.68 2.07
C GLN A 357 41.16 18.03 3.06
N SER A 358 42.38 17.66 2.65
CA SER A 358 43.72 18.11 3.08
C SER A 358 44.44 17.13 4.02
N GLN A 359 45.66 16.64 3.78
CA GLN A 359 46.74 16.99 2.83
C GLN A 359 47.78 15.84 2.88
N SER A 360 48.21 15.26 1.74
CA SER A 360 49.52 15.42 1.05
C SER A 360 50.68 14.48 1.46
N ASN A 361 51.26 13.86 0.42
CA ASN A 361 52.63 13.32 0.25
C ASN A 361 52.98 12.02 1.03
N MET A 362 53.73 11.01 0.53
CA MET A 362 54.74 10.90 -0.53
C MET A 362 54.74 9.53 -1.25
N VAL A 363 55.32 9.56 -2.46
CA VAL A 363 55.74 8.47 -3.36
C VAL A 363 56.93 7.68 -2.80
N GLY A 364 57.05 6.39 -3.16
CA GLY A 364 58.30 5.60 -3.09
C GLY A 364 58.06 4.09 -2.94
N THR A 365 57.95 3.35 -4.05
CA THR A 365 58.97 2.42 -4.59
C THR A 365 59.19 1.11 -3.82
N ILE A 366 58.92 0.04 -4.57
CA ILE A 366 59.22 -1.39 -4.36
C ILE A 366 60.73 -1.60 -4.14
N PRO A 367 61.11 -2.63 -3.36
CA PRO A 367 61.74 -3.82 -3.94
C PRO A 367 60.92 -5.10 -3.76
#